data_AF-A0A944VQZ3-F1
#
_entry.id   AF-A0A944VQZ3-F1
#
_cell.length_a   1.000
_cell.length_b   1.000
_cell.length_c   1.000
_cell.angle_alpha   90.00
_cell.angle_beta   90.00
_cell.angle_gamma   90.00
#
_symmetry.space_group_name_H-M   'P 1'
#
loop_
_entity.id
_entity.type
_entity.pdbx_description
1 polymer ?
#
loop_
_entity_poly.entity_id
_entity_poly.type
_entity_poly.pdbx_seq_one_letter_code
_entity_poly.pdbx_strand_id
1 'polypeptide(L)'
;MKTKKRSSIYIILIAVLLLAQQFISGCATTVTKDLHKEELHKIEVDPISQKLFNIKCSLCHELPDVNAYPYTPEQWSSVIDNMHDTKASRKFITVEDEDKIKGYLRWLSKTR
;
A
#
# COMPACT_ATOMS: atom_id res chain seq x y z
N MET A 1 -1.21 -51.15 41.06
CA MET A 1 -1.85 -49.83 40.85
C MET A 1 -0.88 -48.83 40.21
N LYS A 2 -0.58 -48.94 38.90
CA LYS A 2 0.36 -48.03 38.18
C LYS A 2 -0.04 -47.70 36.73
N THR A 3 -1.07 -48.36 36.18
CA THR A 3 -1.54 -48.16 34.80
C THR A 3 -2.58 -47.04 34.67
N LYS A 4 -3.41 -46.81 35.69
CA LYS A 4 -4.46 -45.78 35.67
C LYS A 4 -3.90 -44.35 35.58
N LYS A 5 -2.81 -44.05 36.31
CA LYS A 5 -2.14 -42.73 36.26
C LYS A 5 -1.46 -42.46 34.91
N ARG A 6 -0.82 -43.47 34.31
CA ARG A 6 -0.16 -43.33 33.00
C ARG A 6 -1.19 -43.10 31.88
N SER A 7 -2.28 -43.85 31.90
CA SER A 7 -3.39 -43.67 30.95
C SER A 7 -4.02 -42.28 31.07
N SER A 8 -4.29 -41.78 32.28
CA SER A 8 -4.78 -40.40 32.47
C SER A 8 -3.80 -39.34 31.96
N ILE A 9 -2.49 -39.53 32.12
CA ILE A 9 -1.48 -38.59 31.61
C ILE A 9 -1.48 -38.58 30.08
N TYR A 10 -1.58 -39.73 29.43
CA TYR A 10 -1.68 -39.80 27.97
C TYR A 10 -2.97 -39.15 27.44
N ILE A 11 -4.10 -39.33 28.13
CA ILE A 11 -5.35 -38.67 27.76
C ILE A 11 -5.23 -37.14 27.89
N ILE A 12 -4.59 -36.64 28.94
CA ILE A 12 -4.35 -35.19 29.13
C ILE A 12 -3.41 -34.65 28.04
N LEU A 13 -2.33 -35.37 27.72
CA LEU A 13 -1.39 -34.99 26.65
C LEU A 13 -2.08 -34.93 25.28
N ILE A 14 -2.90 -35.92 24.95
CA ILE A 14 -3.68 -35.94 23.70
C ILE A 14 -4.67 -34.79 23.65
N ALA A 15 -5.36 -34.48 24.76
CA ALA A 15 -6.28 -33.35 24.82
C ALA A 15 -5.57 -32.00 24.59
N VAL A 16 -4.37 -31.81 25.15
CA VAL A 16 -3.57 -30.58 24.94
C VAL A 16 -3.13 -30.44 23.47
N LEU A 17 -2.71 -31.54 22.83
CA LEU A 17 -2.33 -31.52 21.41
C LEU A 17 -3.53 -31.18 20.50
N LEU A 18 -4.73 -31.69 20.81
CA LEU A 18 -5.96 -31.37 20.05
C LEU A 18 -6.39 -29.90 20.25
N LEU A 19 -6.24 -29.35 21.46
CA LEU A 19 -6.53 -27.94 21.74
C LEU A 19 -5.56 -27.01 21.00
N ALA A 20 -4.27 -27.36 20.92
CA ALA A 20 -3.28 -26.60 20.15
C ALA A 20 -3.64 -26.52 18.66
N GLN A 21 -4.23 -27.58 18.08
CA GLN A 21 -4.62 -27.61 16.67
C GLN A 21 -5.80 -26.67 16.36
N GLN A 22 -6.64 -26.34 17.35
CA GLN A 22 -7.72 -25.36 17.18
C GLN A 22 -7.19 -23.91 17.01
N PHE A 23 -5.95 -23.62 17.42
CA PHE A 23 -5.32 -22.31 17.22
C PHE A 23 -4.75 -22.10 15.81
N ILE A 24 -4.55 -23.16 15.03
CA ILE A 24 -4.08 -23.07 13.63
C ILE A 24 -5.28 -22.97 12.67
N SER A 25 -6.46 -23.48 13.07
CA SER A 25 -7.70 -23.39 12.28
C SER A 25 -8.60 -22.21 12.67
N GLY A 26 -8.21 -21.41 13.67
CA GLY A 26 -8.90 -20.18 14.03
C GLY A 26 -8.56 -19.07 13.04
N CYS A 27 -9.35 -18.94 11.97
CA CYS A 27 -9.39 -17.72 11.17
C CYS A 27 -9.54 -16.53 12.12
N ALA A 28 -8.48 -15.71 12.22
CA ALA A 28 -8.49 -14.49 12.98
C ALA A 28 -9.57 -13.55 12.43
N THR A 29 -10.75 -13.54 13.07
CA THR A 29 -11.71 -12.45 12.93
C THR A 29 -11.27 -11.30 13.81
N THR A 30 -10.16 -10.65 13.46
CA THR A 30 -9.88 -9.30 13.92
C THR A 30 -10.80 -8.35 13.16
N VAL A 31 -12.04 -8.22 13.62
CA VAL A 31 -12.78 -6.97 13.47
C VAL A 31 -12.08 -5.94 14.34
N THR A 32 -11.06 -5.31 13.79
CA THR A 32 -10.73 -3.92 14.04
C THR A 32 -10.72 -3.24 12.67
N LYS A 33 -11.93 -2.87 12.25
CA LYS A 33 -12.24 -2.10 11.05
C LYS A 33 -11.79 -0.62 11.15
N ASP A 34 -10.98 -0.26 12.14
CA ASP A 34 -10.70 1.14 12.47
C ASP A 34 -9.20 1.50 12.53
N LEU A 35 -8.29 0.60 12.13
CA LEU A 35 -6.86 0.92 11.97
C LEU A 35 -6.31 0.69 10.55
N HIS A 36 -7.10 0.16 9.61
CA HIS A 36 -6.67 0.02 8.21
C HIS A 36 -6.76 1.32 7.39
N LYS A 37 -7.15 2.45 8.01
CA LYS A 37 -7.22 3.73 7.31
C LYS A 37 -5.87 4.46 7.21
N GLU A 38 -4.85 4.07 7.98
CA GLU A 38 -3.56 4.78 7.99
C GLU A 38 -2.39 4.02 7.33
N GLU A 39 -2.55 2.74 6.99
CA GLU A 39 -1.48 1.96 6.31
C GLU A 39 -1.83 1.48 4.88
N LEU A 40 -2.94 1.96 4.30
CA LEU A 40 -3.38 1.63 2.92
C LEU A 40 -2.71 2.50 1.83
N HIS A 41 -1.54 3.06 2.10
CA HIS A 41 -0.74 3.65 1.04
C HIS A 41 0.75 3.52 1.34
N LYS A 42 1.20 2.29 1.60
CA LYS A 42 2.54 1.92 1.15
C LYS A 42 2.52 2.02 -0.37
N ILE A 43 2.85 3.21 -0.88
CA ILE A 43 3.24 3.43 -2.27
C ILE A 43 4.59 2.71 -2.41
N GLU A 44 4.55 1.37 -2.48
CA GLU A 44 5.44 0.72 -3.44
C GLU A 44 5.16 1.42 -4.77
N VAL A 45 6.22 1.77 -5.50
CA VAL A 45 6.05 2.35 -6.83
C VAL A 45 5.25 1.37 -7.64
N ASP A 46 3.96 1.62 -7.71
CA ASP A 46 3.07 0.89 -8.55
C ASP A 46 3.59 1.17 -9.97
N PRO A 47 4.06 0.16 -10.72
CA PRO A 47 4.53 0.36 -12.09
C PRO A 47 3.46 1.05 -12.95
N ILE A 48 2.19 0.93 -12.54
CA ILE A 48 1.06 1.63 -13.14
C ILE A 48 1.19 3.14 -12.92
N SER A 49 1.60 3.64 -11.75
CA SER A 49 1.73 5.08 -11.47
C SER A 49 2.86 5.74 -12.27
N GLN A 50 4.00 5.07 -12.43
CA GLN A 50 5.07 5.56 -13.32
C GLN A 50 4.60 5.59 -14.78
N LYS A 51 3.94 4.52 -15.25
CA LYS A 51 3.40 4.47 -16.60
C LYS A 51 2.33 5.54 -16.83
N LEU A 52 1.49 5.78 -15.83
CA LEU A 52 0.46 6.80 -15.85
C LEU A 52 1.07 8.20 -15.98
N PHE A 53 2.09 8.52 -15.18
CA PHE A 53 2.85 9.77 -15.30
C PHE A 53 3.39 9.95 -16.73
N ASN A 54 4.08 8.95 -17.26
CA ASN A 54 4.68 9.02 -18.61
C ASN A 54 3.63 9.21 -19.71
N ILE A 55 2.48 8.53 -19.63
CA ILE A 55 1.44 8.61 -20.67
C ILE A 55 0.65 9.91 -20.56
N LYS A 56 0.23 10.29 -19.35
CA LYS A 56 -0.69 11.42 -19.15
C LYS A 56 0.02 12.75 -19.24
N CYS A 57 1.18 12.88 -18.59
CA CYS A 57 1.87 14.16 -18.51
C CYS A 57 2.60 14.51 -19.83
N SER A 58 2.85 13.54 -20.71
CA SER A 58 3.47 13.79 -22.02
C SER A 58 2.50 14.26 -23.11
N LEU A 59 1.20 14.31 -22.84
CA LEU A 59 0.17 14.66 -23.85
C LEU A 59 0.24 16.10 -24.33
N CYS A 60 0.80 17.01 -23.53
CA CYS A 60 0.89 18.43 -23.86
C CYS A 60 2.32 18.92 -24.12
N HIS A 61 3.33 18.28 -23.52
CA HIS A 61 4.73 18.66 -23.67
C HIS A 61 5.62 17.47 -23.33
N GLU A 62 6.89 17.54 -23.71
CA GLU A 62 7.90 16.57 -23.30
C GLU A 62 8.14 16.64 -21.78
N LEU A 63 8.39 15.49 -21.15
CA LEU A 63 8.60 15.43 -19.71
C LEU A 63 10.04 15.83 -19.35
N PRO A 64 10.23 16.69 -18.34
CA PRO A 64 11.56 17.00 -17.85
C PRO A 64 12.19 15.78 -17.16
N ASP A 65 13.52 15.76 -17.07
CA ASP A 65 14.20 14.83 -16.16
C ASP A 65 13.88 15.22 -14.72
N VAL A 66 12.98 14.46 -14.09
CA VAL A 66 12.53 14.65 -12.72
C VAL A 66 13.70 14.65 -11.72
N ASN A 67 14.79 13.92 -12.01
CA ASN A 67 15.95 13.84 -11.11
C ASN A 67 16.83 15.11 -11.16
N ALA A 68 16.79 15.86 -12.26
CA ALA A 68 17.52 17.11 -12.40
C ALA A 68 16.91 18.24 -11.55
N TYR A 69 15.67 18.09 -11.06
CA TYR A 69 14.98 19.10 -10.25
C TYR A 69 14.83 18.66 -8.80
N PRO A 70 15.51 19.32 -7.85
CA PRO A 70 15.49 18.92 -6.45
C PRO A 70 14.26 19.39 -5.67
N TYR A 71 13.08 19.16 -6.23
CA TYR A 71 11.82 19.56 -5.62
C TYR A 71 11.41 18.66 -4.45
N THR A 72 10.82 19.26 -3.43
CA THR A 72 10.17 18.54 -2.34
C THR A 72 8.85 17.92 -2.82
N PRO A 73 8.30 16.93 -2.09
CA PRO A 73 6.98 16.38 -2.42
C PRO A 73 5.87 17.43 -2.55
N GLU A 74 5.89 18.48 -1.74
CA GLU A 74 4.91 19.57 -1.75
C GLU A 74 5.07 20.43 -3.00
N GLN A 75 6.31 20.69 -3.42
CA GLN A 75 6.62 21.40 -4.66
C GLN A 75 6.14 20.61 -5.88
N TRP A 76 6.36 19.29 -5.91
CA TRP A 76 5.80 18.44 -6.97
C TRP A 76 4.28 18.43 -6.99
N SER A 77 3.63 18.37 -5.82
CA SER A 77 2.17 18.48 -5.75
C SER A 77 1.69 19.77 -6.39
N SER A 78 2.31 20.92 -6.04
CA SER A 78 1.96 22.21 -6.61
C SER A 78 2.20 22.28 -8.12
N VAL A 79 3.25 21.65 -8.64
CA VAL A 79 3.46 21.53 -10.09
C VAL A 79 2.31 20.77 -10.74
N ILE A 80 1.91 19.63 -10.17
CA ILE A 80 0.79 18.85 -10.71
C ILE A 80 -0.53 19.63 -10.62
N ASP A 81 -0.79 20.32 -9.52
CA ASP A 81 -1.97 21.19 -9.35
C ASP A 81 -2.04 22.23 -10.48
N ASN A 82 -0.93 22.95 -10.70
CA ASN A 82 -0.84 23.98 -11.73
C ASN A 82 -1.00 23.41 -13.15
N MET A 83 -0.48 22.21 -13.41
CA MET A 83 -0.64 21.55 -14.70
C MET A 83 -2.07 21.06 -14.91
N HIS A 84 -2.72 20.52 -13.87
CA HIS A 84 -4.12 20.07 -13.88
C HIS A 84 -5.10 21.23 -14.07
N ASP A 85 -4.80 22.41 -13.53
CA ASP A 85 -5.66 23.58 -13.65
C ASP A 85 -5.76 24.17 -15.06
N THR A 86 -4.95 23.69 -16.00
CA THR A 86 -5.12 24.04 -17.42
C THR A 86 -6.36 23.35 -18.01
N LYS A 87 -7.13 24.06 -18.85
CA LYS A 87 -8.32 23.47 -19.52
C LYS A 87 -7.99 22.23 -20.36
N ALA A 88 -6.74 22.10 -20.83
CA ALA A 88 -6.29 21.00 -21.66
C ALA A 88 -6.13 19.71 -20.84
N SER A 89 -5.45 19.76 -19.70
CA SER A 89 -5.14 18.57 -18.88
C SER A 89 -6.34 17.97 -18.18
N ARG A 90 -7.30 18.80 -17.72
CA ARG A 90 -8.57 18.32 -17.14
C ARG A 90 -9.36 17.38 -18.05
N LYS A 91 -9.13 17.44 -19.37
CA LYS A 91 -9.80 16.54 -20.32
C LYS A 91 -9.31 15.09 -20.19
N PHE A 92 -8.10 14.87 -19.70
CA PHE A 92 -7.44 13.57 -19.73
C PHE A 92 -6.83 13.11 -18.41
N ILE A 93 -6.74 13.95 -17.37
CA ILE A 93 -6.28 13.57 -16.03
C ILE A 93 -7.47 13.65 -15.07
N THR A 94 -7.90 12.51 -14.52
CA THR A 94 -8.91 12.48 -13.44
C THR A 94 -8.28 12.81 -12.10
N VAL A 95 -9.09 13.03 -11.07
CA VAL A 95 -8.59 13.25 -9.69
C VAL A 95 -7.81 12.02 -9.19
N GLU A 96 -8.27 10.81 -9.52
CA GLU A 96 -7.55 9.59 -9.15
C GLU A 96 -6.22 9.45 -9.90
N ASP A 97 -6.16 9.88 -11.17
CA ASP A 97 -4.91 9.90 -11.92
C ASP A 97 -3.91 10.88 -11.28
N GLU A 98 -4.41 12.05 -10.89
CA GLU A 98 -3.63 13.11 -10.22
C GLU A 98 -3.03 12.63 -8.90
N ASP A 99 -3.82 11.98 -8.04
CA ASP A 99 -3.37 11.45 -6.76
C ASP A 99 -2.26 10.39 -6.94
N LYS A 100 -2.40 9.51 -7.93
CA LYS A 100 -1.38 8.49 -8.25
C LYS A 100 -0.09 9.13 -8.76
N ILE A 101 -0.20 10.14 -9.62
CA ILE A 101 0.96 10.89 -10.14
C ILE A 101 1.69 11.61 -9.01
N LYS A 102 0.97 12.31 -8.12
CA LYS A 102 1.55 12.95 -6.94
C LYS A 102 2.22 11.93 -6.01
N GLY A 103 1.60 10.76 -5.83
CA GLY A 103 2.16 9.65 -5.07
C GLY A 103 3.51 9.17 -5.62
N TYR A 104 3.59 8.99 -6.94
CA TYR A 104 4.82 8.58 -7.63
C TYR A 104 5.95 9.61 -7.47
N LEU A 105 5.67 10.89 -7.71
CA LEU A 105 6.67 11.97 -7.58
C LEU A 105 7.13 12.15 -6.14
N ARG A 106 6.23 12.02 -5.16
CA ARG A 106 6.56 12.02 -3.74
C ARG A 106 7.52 10.88 -3.39
N TRP A 107 7.29 9.68 -3.91
CA TRP A 107 8.18 8.55 -3.67
C TRP A 107 9.58 8.84 -4.24
N LEU A 108 9.68 9.29 -5.49
CA LEU A 108 10.95 9.64 -6.15
C LEU A 108 11.73 10.69 -5.37
N SER A 109 11.03 11.68 -4.82
CA SER A 109 11.65 12.78 -4.06
C SER A 109 12.28 12.31 -2.74
N LYS A 110 11.79 11.21 -2.18
CA LYS A 110 12.25 10.64 -0.90
C LYS A 110 13.37 9.61 -1.08
N THR A 111 13.46 8.95 -2.23
CA THR A 111 14.38 7.83 -2.49
C THR A 111 15.67 8.23 -3.19
N ARG A 112 15.82 9.51 -3.53
CA ARG A 112 17.02 10.09 -4.16
C ARG A 112 18.05 10.59 -3.17
#